data_AF-A0A3B8W0F8-F1
#
_entry.id   AF-A0A3B8W0F8-F1
#
_cell.length_a   1.000
_cell.length_b   1.000
_cell.length_c   1.000
_cell.angle_alpha   90.00
_cell.angle_beta   90.00
_cell.angle_gamma   90.00
#
_symmetry.space_group_name_H-M   'P 1'
#
loop_
_entity.id
_entity.type
_entity.pdbx_description
1 polymer ?
#
loop_
_entity_poly.entity_id
_entity_poly.type
_entity_poly.pdbx_seq_one_letter_code
_entity_poly.pdbx_strand_id
1 'polypeptide(L)'
;IYSIAIGLSMGVTALVARRVGEKDIPAASVAAVQSLYIGVGISLVISVGGLIFAKNLLALMGASASIIQNCAGYTQWMLGGNLTIMLLFLINAIFRGAGDASLALRALVISNGLNIVLDPVFIFGFGPIPAFGVEGAAIATNIGRGLGVLYQIYHLWKGKGLIKVHVENFMLQTKVMANLIRISVGGTLQFLIGSASWIFLVRIISTFGSEALAGYSIAIRVIIFTILPSWGMANASATLVGQNLGAGQPERAEESVWKTGFFNMIFLVGVMIIFLLFARPILEFFTRDEEVIEVGIECLRVIALGYVFYGYGMVIAQSFNGAGDTRTPTLLNFFGFWCFQIPLAYALAITFEFGPTGVYAAISIAESAIAIAGILIFRQGKWKGVKI
;
A
#
# COMPACT_ATOMS: atom_id res chain seq x y z
N ILE A 1 -2.10 -11.41 1.01
CA ILE A 1 -2.63 -10.94 -0.29
C ILE A 1 -2.16 -9.52 -0.59
N TYR A 2 -2.54 -8.50 0.19
CA TYR A 2 -2.20 -7.10 -0.11
C TYR A 2 -0.69 -6.82 -0.22
N SER A 3 0.13 -7.36 0.68
CA SER A 3 1.60 -7.16 0.61
C SER A 3 2.18 -7.63 -0.73
N ILE A 4 1.69 -8.77 -1.23
CA ILE A 4 2.10 -9.33 -2.52
C ILE A 4 1.55 -8.47 -3.66
N ALA A 5 0.27 -8.09 -3.62
CA ALA A 5 -0.36 -7.28 -4.66
C ALA A 5 0.29 -5.90 -4.80
N ILE A 6 0.62 -5.25 -3.67
CA ILE A 6 1.34 -3.97 -3.63
C ILE A 6 2.76 -4.15 -4.16
N GLY A 7 3.49 -5.16 -3.68
CA GLY A 7 4.86 -5.43 -4.14
C GLY A 7 4.94 -5.73 -5.64
N LEU A 8 4.03 -6.54 -6.17
CA LEU A 8 3.92 -6.79 -7.61
C LEU A 8 3.55 -5.52 -8.36
N SER A 9 2.56 -4.76 -7.88
CA SER A 9 2.16 -3.49 -8.49
C SER A 9 3.36 -2.54 -8.63
N MET A 10 4.26 -2.48 -7.65
CA MET A 10 5.46 -1.63 -7.74
C MET A 10 6.38 -2.07 -8.89
N GLY A 11 6.65 -3.37 -9.02
CA GLY A 11 7.46 -3.90 -10.11
C GLY A 11 6.83 -3.70 -11.48
N VAL A 12 5.51 -3.85 -11.58
CA VAL A 12 4.75 -3.59 -12.80
C VAL A 12 4.80 -2.13 -13.20
N THR A 13 4.53 -1.21 -12.26
CA THR A 13 4.61 0.23 -12.54
C THR A 13 6.00 0.62 -13.02
N ALA A 14 7.07 0.15 -12.37
CA ALA A 14 8.44 0.45 -12.78
C ALA A 14 8.76 -0.04 -14.20
N LEU A 15 8.44 -1.31 -14.50
CA LEU A 15 8.76 -1.91 -15.81
C LEU A 15 7.91 -1.31 -16.94
N VAL A 16 6.60 -1.13 -16.73
CA VAL A 16 5.71 -0.52 -17.74
C VAL A 16 6.08 0.95 -17.97
N ALA A 17 6.32 1.72 -16.90
CA ALA A 17 6.77 3.11 -17.02
C ALA A 17 8.07 3.21 -17.80
N ARG A 18 9.02 2.30 -17.55
CA ARG A 18 10.28 2.26 -18.28
C ARG A 18 10.10 2.03 -19.78
N ARG A 19 9.36 0.99 -20.17
CA ARG A 19 9.11 0.67 -21.59
C ARG A 19 8.33 1.76 -22.31
N VAL A 20 7.38 2.40 -21.61
CA VAL A 20 6.67 3.58 -22.14
C VAL A 20 7.62 4.76 -22.35
N GLY A 21 8.53 5.01 -21.41
CA GLY A 21 9.58 6.02 -21.55
C GLY A 21 10.51 5.78 -22.74
N GLU A 22 10.87 4.52 -22.98
CA GLU A 22 11.68 4.07 -24.13
C GLU A 22 10.93 4.19 -25.47
N LYS A 23 9.63 4.52 -25.44
CA LYS A 23 8.69 4.48 -26.58
C LYS A 23 8.49 3.07 -27.16
N ASP A 24 8.86 2.03 -26.41
CA ASP A 24 8.63 0.63 -26.77
C ASP A 24 7.30 0.14 -26.17
N ILE A 25 6.21 0.61 -26.77
CA ILE A 25 4.84 0.23 -26.38
C ILE A 25 4.60 -1.28 -26.51
N PRO A 26 5.08 -1.98 -27.56
CA PRO A 26 4.98 -3.44 -27.63
C PRO A 26 5.61 -4.14 -26.42
N ALA A 27 6.83 -3.76 -26.00
CA ALA A 27 7.45 -4.34 -24.81
C ALA A 27 6.68 -4.00 -23.52
N ALA A 28 6.08 -2.80 -23.43
CA ALA A 28 5.21 -2.43 -22.32
C ALA A 28 3.96 -3.33 -22.24
N SER A 29 3.34 -3.65 -23.39
CA SER A 29 2.21 -4.58 -23.47
C SER A 29 2.59 -6.01 -23.10
N VAL A 30 3.79 -6.47 -23.49
CA VAL A 30 4.33 -7.76 -23.04
C VAL A 30 4.48 -7.75 -21.51
N ALA A 31 5.14 -6.74 -20.94
CA ALA A 31 5.31 -6.63 -19.49
C ALA A 31 3.96 -6.64 -18.74
N ALA A 32 2.95 -5.95 -19.27
CA ALA A 32 1.58 -5.99 -18.76
C ALA A 32 1.03 -7.42 -18.73
N VAL A 33 1.03 -8.16 -19.85
CA VAL A 33 0.48 -9.53 -19.89
C VAL A 33 1.25 -10.49 -18.98
N GLN A 34 2.59 -10.44 -19.00
CA GLN A 34 3.41 -11.32 -18.15
C GLN A 34 3.16 -11.06 -16.66
N SER A 35 2.89 -9.80 -16.27
CA SER A 35 2.52 -9.47 -14.89
C SER A 35 1.17 -10.06 -14.48
N LEU A 36 0.20 -10.10 -15.40
CA LEU A 36 -1.11 -10.71 -15.15
C LEU A 36 -0.97 -12.23 -14.97
N TYR A 37 -0.11 -12.90 -15.74
CA TYR A 37 0.18 -14.32 -15.53
C TYR A 37 0.77 -14.61 -14.16
N ILE A 38 1.74 -13.79 -13.70
CA ILE A 38 2.30 -13.93 -12.36
C ILE A 38 1.19 -13.72 -11.30
N GLY A 39 0.37 -12.68 -11.46
CA GLY A 39 -0.75 -12.38 -10.58
C GLY A 39 -1.77 -13.52 -10.48
N VAL A 40 -2.20 -14.04 -11.62
CA VAL A 40 -3.14 -15.17 -11.70
C VAL A 40 -2.53 -16.42 -11.06
N GLY A 41 -1.27 -16.74 -11.36
CA GLY A 41 -0.59 -17.90 -10.78
C GLY A 41 -0.49 -17.83 -9.26
N ILE A 42 -0.04 -16.70 -8.72
CA ILE A 42 0.04 -16.52 -7.25
C ILE A 42 -1.35 -16.50 -6.62
N SER A 43 -2.32 -15.83 -7.26
CA SER A 43 -3.69 -15.81 -6.78
C SER A 43 -4.30 -17.20 -6.72
N LEU A 44 -4.04 -18.06 -7.71
CA LEU A 44 -4.59 -19.42 -7.74
C LEU A 44 -4.06 -20.24 -6.56
N VAL A 45 -2.76 -20.15 -6.26
CA VAL A 45 -2.17 -20.82 -5.08
C VAL A 45 -2.83 -20.35 -3.79
N ILE A 46 -3.03 -19.04 -3.63
CA ILE A 46 -3.70 -18.46 -2.46
C ILE A 46 -5.18 -18.89 -2.40
N SER A 47 -5.87 -18.89 -3.54
CA SER A 47 -7.28 -19.27 -3.63
C SER A 47 -7.50 -20.72 -3.22
N VAL A 48 -6.69 -21.65 -3.73
CA VAL A 48 -6.78 -23.08 -3.40
C VAL A 48 -6.53 -23.27 -1.90
N GLY A 49 -5.48 -22.68 -1.35
CA GLY A 49 -5.20 -22.75 0.09
C GLY A 49 -6.31 -22.12 0.93
N GLY A 50 -6.85 -20.99 0.49
CA GLY A 50 -7.91 -20.26 1.18
C GLY A 50 -9.23 -21.01 1.25
N LEU A 51 -9.67 -21.61 0.14
CA LEU A 51 -10.93 -22.35 0.08
C LEU A 51 -10.89 -23.62 0.95
N ILE A 52 -9.75 -24.33 0.94
CA ILE A 52 -9.57 -25.59 1.67
C ILE A 52 -9.33 -25.33 3.16
N PHE A 53 -8.46 -24.38 3.51
CA PHE A 53 -7.95 -24.23 4.87
C PHE A 53 -8.54 -23.05 5.66
N ALA A 54 -9.54 -22.31 5.16
CA ALA A 54 -10.08 -21.14 5.87
C ALA A 54 -10.45 -21.41 7.34
N LYS A 55 -11.14 -22.52 7.63
CA LYS A 55 -11.50 -22.89 9.01
C LYS A 55 -10.27 -23.20 9.87
N ASN A 56 -9.31 -23.95 9.31
CA ASN A 56 -8.05 -24.27 9.97
C ASN A 56 -7.21 -23.03 10.25
N LEU A 57 -7.19 -22.07 9.32
CA LEU A 57 -6.50 -20.79 9.50
C LEU A 57 -7.11 -19.99 10.65
N LEU A 58 -8.44 -19.88 10.72
CA LEU A 58 -9.11 -19.22 11.84
C LEU A 58 -8.84 -19.92 13.17
N ALA A 59 -8.86 -21.26 13.19
CA ALA A 59 -8.52 -22.04 14.38
C ALA A 59 -7.07 -21.82 14.83
N LEU A 60 -6.13 -21.78 13.88
CA LEU A 60 -4.71 -21.52 14.15
C LEU A 60 -4.49 -20.12 14.74
N MET A 61 -5.32 -19.14 14.36
CA MET A 61 -5.31 -17.79 14.91
C MET A 61 -5.95 -17.71 16.32
N GLY A 62 -6.46 -18.82 16.86
CA GLY A 62 -7.10 -18.86 18.18
C GLY A 62 -8.58 -18.46 18.19
N ALA A 63 -9.25 -18.46 17.03
CA ALA A 63 -10.68 -18.17 16.96
C ALA A 63 -11.52 -19.26 17.66
N SER A 64 -12.55 -18.83 18.40
CA SER A 64 -13.51 -19.76 19.02
C SER A 64 -14.37 -20.46 17.96
N ALA A 65 -14.98 -21.59 18.33
CA ALA A 65 -15.85 -22.35 17.43
C ALA A 65 -16.98 -21.50 16.81
N SER A 66 -17.58 -20.59 17.59
CA SER A 66 -18.62 -19.68 17.12
C SER A 66 -18.10 -18.65 16.10
N ILE A 67 -16.90 -18.09 16.32
CA ILE A 67 -16.26 -17.18 15.36
C ILE A 67 -15.92 -17.93 14.07
N ILE A 68 -15.36 -19.15 14.17
CA ILE A 68 -15.04 -19.96 12.99
C ILE A 68 -16.31 -20.24 12.19
N GLN A 69 -17.41 -20.64 12.86
CA GLN A 69 -18.67 -20.92 12.19
C GLN A 69 -19.23 -19.70 11.44
N ASN A 70 -19.13 -18.50 12.03
CA ASN A 70 -19.68 -17.27 11.47
C ASN A 70 -18.77 -16.55 10.47
N CYS A 71 -17.44 -16.74 10.55
CA CYS A 71 -16.45 -16.01 9.75
C CYS A 71 -15.71 -16.88 8.73
N ALA A 72 -15.91 -18.20 8.71
CA ALA A 72 -15.29 -19.07 7.73
C ALA A 72 -15.71 -18.72 6.30
N GLY A 73 -17.00 -18.48 6.05
CA GLY A 73 -17.51 -18.08 4.73
C GLY A 73 -16.88 -16.79 4.22
N TYR A 74 -16.82 -15.76 5.08
CA TYR A 74 -16.09 -14.52 4.78
C TYR A 74 -14.63 -14.78 4.39
N THR A 75 -13.92 -15.60 5.18
CA THR A 75 -12.52 -15.93 4.95
C THR A 75 -12.33 -16.70 3.65
N GLN A 76 -13.21 -17.66 3.34
CA GLN A 76 -13.20 -18.40 2.08
C GLN A 76 -13.42 -17.48 0.88
N TRP A 77 -14.36 -16.52 0.96
CA TRP A 77 -14.57 -15.56 -0.13
C TRP A 77 -13.41 -14.60 -0.31
N MET A 78 -12.81 -14.10 0.78
CA MET A 78 -11.68 -13.18 0.69
C MET A 78 -10.42 -13.84 0.16
N LEU A 79 -10.13 -15.08 0.58
CA LEU A 79 -8.97 -15.82 0.09
C LEU A 79 -9.23 -16.48 -1.26
N GLY A 80 -10.38 -17.13 -1.43
CA GLY A 80 -10.80 -17.79 -2.68
C GLY A 80 -11.00 -16.80 -3.84
N GLY A 81 -11.62 -15.65 -3.56
CA GLY A 81 -11.87 -14.59 -4.53
C GLY A 81 -10.70 -13.60 -4.73
N ASN A 82 -9.54 -13.85 -4.10
CA ASN A 82 -8.43 -12.89 -4.08
C ASN A 82 -7.91 -12.44 -5.46
N LEU A 83 -8.24 -13.19 -6.52
CA LEU A 83 -7.92 -12.84 -7.91
C LEU A 83 -8.42 -11.45 -8.30
N THR A 84 -9.61 -11.07 -7.83
CA THR A 84 -10.18 -9.75 -8.09
C THR A 84 -9.29 -8.65 -7.52
N ILE A 85 -8.77 -8.84 -6.31
CA ILE A 85 -7.85 -7.93 -5.64
C ILE A 85 -6.53 -7.87 -6.40
N MET A 86 -5.97 -9.03 -6.72
CA MET A 86 -4.68 -9.12 -7.40
C MET A 86 -4.72 -8.42 -8.76
N LEU A 87 -5.71 -8.73 -9.59
CA LEU A 87 -5.87 -8.10 -10.90
C LEU A 87 -6.16 -6.60 -10.79
N LEU A 88 -6.98 -6.17 -9.82
CA LEU A 88 -7.28 -4.74 -9.63
C LEU A 88 -6.00 -3.94 -9.35
N PHE A 89 -5.11 -4.45 -8.50
CA PHE A 89 -3.83 -3.80 -8.19
C PHE A 89 -2.89 -3.81 -9.40
N LEU A 90 -2.72 -4.96 -10.06
CA LEU A 90 -1.81 -5.10 -11.20
C LEU A 90 -2.24 -4.25 -12.39
N ILE A 91 -3.53 -4.27 -12.76
CA ILE A 91 -3.99 -3.50 -13.90
C ILE A 91 -3.96 -1.99 -13.61
N ASN A 92 -4.28 -1.58 -12.38
CA ASN A 92 -4.06 -0.19 -11.98
C ASN A 92 -2.57 0.21 -12.05
N ALA A 93 -1.65 -0.70 -11.73
CA ALA A 93 -0.22 -0.48 -11.86
C ALA A 93 0.21 -0.30 -13.32
N ILE A 94 -0.38 -1.07 -14.25
CA ILE A 94 -0.17 -0.96 -15.70
C ILE A 94 -0.62 0.43 -16.17
N PHE A 95 -1.86 0.83 -15.86
CA PHE A 95 -2.39 2.13 -16.28
C PHE A 95 -1.60 3.30 -15.70
N ARG A 96 -1.27 3.25 -14.40
CA ARG A 96 -0.43 4.28 -13.77
C ARG A 96 0.98 4.32 -14.36
N GLY A 97 1.59 3.16 -14.64
CA GLY A 97 2.90 3.10 -15.30
C GLY A 97 2.87 3.69 -16.71
N ALA A 98 1.76 3.51 -17.42
CA ALA A 98 1.53 4.11 -18.73
C ALA A 98 1.17 5.62 -18.69
N GLY A 99 1.01 6.21 -17.50
CA GLY A 99 0.60 7.60 -17.33
C GLY A 99 -0.91 7.85 -17.40
N ASP A 100 -1.73 6.81 -17.48
CA ASP A 100 -3.20 6.91 -17.52
C ASP A 100 -3.81 6.74 -16.12
N ALA A 101 -3.57 7.72 -15.24
CA ALA A 101 -4.10 7.71 -13.88
C ALA A 101 -5.64 7.84 -13.85
N SER A 102 -6.23 8.49 -14.85
CA SER A 102 -7.69 8.71 -14.95
C SER A 102 -8.46 7.41 -15.10
N LEU A 103 -7.94 6.48 -15.90
CA LEU A 103 -8.58 5.19 -16.11
C LEU A 103 -8.49 4.32 -14.85
N ALA A 104 -7.35 4.35 -14.15
CA ALA A 104 -7.20 3.71 -12.85
C ALA A 104 -8.19 4.27 -11.80
N LEU A 105 -8.36 5.60 -11.76
CA LEU A 105 -9.33 6.25 -10.87
C LEU A 105 -10.76 5.81 -11.16
N ARG A 106 -11.18 5.82 -12.44
CA ARG A 106 -12.54 5.41 -12.84
C ARG A 106 -12.85 3.97 -12.43
N ALA A 107 -11.90 3.06 -12.61
CA ALA A 107 -12.04 1.66 -12.18
C ALA A 107 -12.28 1.55 -10.67
N LEU A 108 -11.54 2.33 -9.86
CA LEU A 108 -11.70 2.35 -8.41
C LEU A 108 -13.03 2.99 -7.98
N VAL A 109 -13.48 4.05 -8.65
CA VAL A 109 -14.78 4.68 -8.37
C VAL A 109 -15.92 3.71 -8.67
N ILE A 110 -15.88 3.01 -9.81
CA ILE A 110 -16.86 1.96 -10.14
C ILE A 110 -16.84 0.86 -9.08
N SER A 111 -15.65 0.35 -8.75
CA SER A 111 -15.50 -0.74 -7.79
C SER A 111 -16.03 -0.38 -6.39
N ASN A 112 -15.67 0.78 -5.86
CA ASN A 112 -16.09 1.19 -4.53
C ASN A 112 -17.55 1.66 -4.51
N GLY A 113 -18.01 2.36 -5.56
CA GLY A 113 -19.40 2.80 -5.69
C GLY A 113 -20.36 1.60 -5.72
N LEU A 114 -20.03 0.55 -6.47
CA LEU A 114 -20.79 -0.69 -6.46
C LEU A 114 -20.72 -1.39 -5.11
N ASN A 115 -19.55 -1.44 -4.48
CA ASN A 115 -19.41 -2.07 -3.17
C ASN A 115 -20.27 -1.39 -2.10
N ILE A 116 -20.33 -0.05 -2.07
CA ILE A 116 -21.22 0.72 -1.17
C ILE A 116 -22.69 0.33 -1.33
N VAL A 117 -23.14 0.05 -2.55
CA VAL A 117 -24.52 -0.35 -2.82
C VAL A 117 -24.75 -1.84 -2.51
N LEU A 118 -23.80 -2.70 -2.87
CA LEU A 118 -23.94 -4.15 -2.71
C LEU A 118 -23.78 -4.61 -1.27
N ASP A 119 -22.99 -3.91 -0.44
CA ASP A 119 -22.77 -4.29 0.96
C ASP A 119 -24.10 -4.37 1.74
N PRO A 120 -24.94 -3.32 1.83
CA PRO A 120 -26.22 -3.42 2.51
C PRO A 120 -27.13 -4.52 1.96
N VAL A 121 -27.13 -4.71 0.64
CA VAL A 121 -27.96 -5.72 -0.04
C VAL A 121 -27.58 -7.13 0.38
N PHE A 122 -26.29 -7.46 0.41
CA PHE A 122 -25.85 -8.81 0.78
C PHE A 122 -25.73 -9.02 2.29
N ILE A 123 -25.42 -7.98 3.07
CA ILE A 123 -25.30 -8.09 4.52
C ILE A 123 -26.68 -8.25 5.16
N PHE A 124 -27.61 -7.36 4.85
CA PHE A 124 -28.94 -7.31 5.48
C PHE A 124 -30.02 -8.09 4.71
N GLY A 125 -29.72 -8.48 3.47
CA GLY A 125 -30.72 -9.04 2.56
C GLY A 125 -31.59 -7.95 1.94
N PHE A 126 -32.09 -8.20 0.73
CA PHE A 126 -33.00 -7.28 0.04
C PHE A 126 -33.93 -8.05 -0.90
N GLY A 127 -35.24 -7.97 -0.65
CA GLY A 127 -36.24 -8.68 -1.44
C GLY A 127 -35.99 -10.20 -1.45
N PRO A 128 -35.73 -10.83 -2.62
CA PRO A 128 -35.45 -12.26 -2.71
C PRO A 128 -34.04 -12.66 -2.26
N ILE A 129 -33.13 -11.70 -2.04
CA ILE A 129 -31.75 -11.96 -1.64
C ILE A 129 -31.73 -12.16 -0.11
N PRO A 130 -31.29 -13.33 0.40
CA PRO A 130 -31.22 -13.57 1.83
C PRO A 130 -30.11 -12.73 2.49
N ALA A 131 -30.21 -12.54 3.80
CA ALA A 131 -29.19 -11.87 4.60
C ALA A 131 -27.99 -12.81 4.82
N PHE A 132 -26.84 -12.52 4.18
CA PHE A 132 -25.60 -13.30 4.33
C PHE A 132 -24.71 -12.81 5.48
N GLY A 133 -25.11 -11.74 6.17
CA GLY A 133 -24.36 -11.18 7.29
C GLY A 133 -22.92 -10.82 6.90
N VAL A 134 -21.94 -11.26 7.70
CA VAL A 134 -20.52 -10.96 7.46
C VAL A 134 -20.04 -11.52 6.12
N GLU A 135 -20.49 -12.72 5.72
CA GLU A 135 -20.15 -13.30 4.41
C GLU A 135 -20.61 -12.41 3.25
N GLY A 136 -21.76 -11.75 3.41
CA GLY A 136 -22.30 -10.79 2.44
C GLY A 136 -21.33 -9.66 2.10
N ALA A 137 -20.59 -9.14 3.09
CA ALA A 137 -19.57 -8.12 2.86
C ALA A 137 -18.42 -8.62 1.97
N ALA A 138 -18.02 -9.89 2.13
CA ALA A 138 -16.98 -10.49 1.30
C ALA A 138 -17.45 -10.73 -0.14
N ILE A 139 -18.71 -11.12 -0.32
CA ILE A 139 -19.35 -11.30 -1.64
C ILE A 139 -19.42 -9.96 -2.36
N ALA A 140 -20.00 -8.95 -1.72
CA ALA A 140 -20.15 -7.60 -2.26
C ALA A 140 -18.79 -6.98 -2.65
N THR A 141 -17.76 -7.16 -1.81
CA THR A 141 -16.40 -6.69 -2.10
C THR A 141 -15.83 -7.37 -3.35
N ASN A 142 -15.97 -8.70 -3.47
CA ASN A 142 -15.48 -9.44 -4.64
C ASN A 142 -16.20 -9.05 -5.92
N ILE A 143 -17.53 -8.88 -5.88
CA ILE A 143 -18.32 -8.45 -7.04
C ILE A 143 -17.93 -7.02 -7.44
N GLY A 144 -17.88 -6.09 -6.49
CA GLY A 144 -17.49 -4.70 -6.75
C GLY A 144 -16.12 -4.60 -7.39
N ARG A 145 -15.11 -5.29 -6.82
CA ARG A 145 -13.74 -5.34 -7.38
C ARG A 145 -13.69 -6.06 -8.71
N GLY A 146 -14.43 -7.16 -8.86
CA GLY A 146 -14.54 -7.92 -10.10
C GLY A 146 -15.07 -7.06 -11.26
N LEU A 147 -16.11 -6.25 -11.02
CA LEU A 147 -16.64 -5.32 -12.02
C LEU A 147 -15.64 -4.20 -12.35
N GLY A 148 -14.88 -3.71 -11.36
CA GLY A 148 -13.74 -2.82 -11.60
C GLY A 148 -12.68 -3.47 -12.51
N VAL A 149 -12.33 -4.73 -12.25
CA VAL A 149 -11.38 -5.49 -13.09
C VAL A 149 -11.93 -5.73 -14.49
N LEU A 150 -13.21 -6.05 -14.66
CA LEU A 150 -13.83 -6.20 -15.98
C LEU A 150 -13.79 -4.89 -16.78
N TYR A 151 -14.06 -3.76 -16.14
CA TYR A 151 -13.88 -2.43 -16.74
C TYR A 151 -12.43 -2.20 -17.19
N GLN A 152 -11.46 -2.57 -16.35
CA GLN A 152 -10.03 -2.44 -16.68
C GLN A 152 -9.61 -3.36 -17.85
N ILE A 153 -10.02 -4.63 -17.83
CA ILE A 153 -9.74 -5.60 -18.90
C ILE A 153 -10.33 -5.13 -20.23
N TYR A 154 -11.57 -4.61 -20.21
CA TYR A 154 -12.19 -4.02 -21.40
C TYR A 154 -11.31 -2.92 -22.00
N HIS A 155 -10.72 -2.05 -21.18
CA HIS A 155 -9.86 -0.98 -21.66
C HIS A 155 -8.48 -1.47 -22.13
N LEU A 156 -7.93 -2.55 -21.57
CA LEU A 156 -6.71 -3.17 -22.07
C LEU A 156 -6.88 -3.82 -23.46
N TRP A 157 -8.07 -4.33 -23.78
CA TRP A 157 -8.34 -4.96 -25.09
C TRP A 157 -8.92 -4.02 -26.13
N LYS A 158 -9.88 -3.19 -25.76
CA LYS A 158 -10.68 -2.38 -26.70
C LYS A 158 -10.64 -0.87 -26.40
N GLY A 159 -9.89 -0.46 -25.39
CA GLY A 159 -9.81 0.94 -24.98
C GLY A 159 -8.99 1.82 -25.92
N LYS A 160 -8.99 3.12 -25.62
CA LYS A 160 -8.14 4.14 -26.25
C LYS A 160 -6.83 4.41 -25.48
N GLY A 161 -6.58 3.63 -24.42
CA GLY A 161 -5.37 3.76 -23.61
C GLY A 161 -4.11 3.42 -24.39
N LEU A 162 -2.96 3.89 -23.88
CA LEU A 162 -1.65 3.69 -24.51
C LEU A 162 -1.26 2.22 -24.59
N ILE A 163 -1.55 1.44 -23.54
CA ILE A 163 -1.27 0.01 -23.48
C ILE A 163 -2.47 -0.77 -24.00
N LYS A 164 -2.22 -1.60 -25.02
CA LYS A 164 -3.20 -2.54 -25.59
C LYS A 164 -2.63 -3.93 -25.62
N VAL A 165 -3.43 -4.90 -25.23
CA VAL A 165 -3.06 -6.31 -25.22
C VAL A 165 -3.48 -6.95 -26.54
N HIS A 166 -2.51 -7.50 -27.26
CA HIS A 166 -2.69 -8.27 -28.49
C HIS A 166 -2.43 -9.76 -28.22
N VAL A 167 -2.96 -10.63 -29.07
CA VAL A 167 -2.80 -12.10 -28.95
C VAL A 167 -1.32 -12.51 -28.91
N GLU A 168 -0.47 -11.80 -29.64
CA GLU A 168 0.98 -12.03 -29.66
C GLU A 168 1.67 -11.81 -28.30
N ASN A 169 1.08 -10.99 -27.41
CA ASN A 169 1.63 -10.73 -26.08
C ASN A 169 1.44 -11.91 -25.11
N PHE A 170 0.63 -12.91 -25.46
CA PHE A 170 0.37 -14.11 -24.66
C PHE A 170 1.51 -15.14 -24.72
N MET A 171 2.49 -14.97 -25.61
CA MET A 171 3.68 -15.80 -25.59
C MET A 171 4.46 -15.60 -24.28
N LEU A 172 4.75 -16.70 -23.59
CA LEU A 172 5.45 -16.66 -22.30
C LEU A 172 6.89 -16.14 -22.48
N GLN A 173 7.23 -15.10 -21.71
CA GLN A 173 8.56 -14.51 -21.70
C GLN A 173 9.18 -14.63 -20.31
N THR A 174 9.81 -15.77 -20.05
CA THR A 174 10.38 -16.12 -18.74
C THR A 174 11.38 -15.10 -18.22
N LYS A 175 12.18 -14.47 -19.09
CA LYS A 175 13.11 -13.39 -18.72
C LYS A 175 12.40 -12.16 -18.15
N VAL A 176 11.31 -11.73 -18.81
CA VAL A 176 10.48 -10.60 -18.36
C VAL A 176 9.82 -10.94 -17.03
N MET A 177 9.27 -12.16 -16.90
CA MET A 177 8.67 -12.63 -15.65
C MET A 177 9.68 -12.69 -14.50
N ALA A 178 10.89 -13.20 -14.74
CA ALA A 178 11.95 -13.27 -13.73
C ALA A 178 12.37 -11.87 -13.25
N ASN A 179 12.50 -10.90 -14.17
CA ASN A 179 12.78 -9.51 -13.82
C ASN A 179 11.64 -8.90 -12.99
N LEU A 180 10.38 -9.10 -13.39
CA LEU A 180 9.20 -8.65 -12.64
C LEU A 180 9.21 -9.22 -11.22
N ILE A 181 9.40 -10.53 -11.06
CA ILE A 181 9.45 -11.19 -9.75
C ILE A 181 10.58 -10.60 -8.90
N ARG A 182 11.79 -10.48 -9.45
CA ARG A 182 12.95 -9.93 -8.73
C ARG A 182 12.68 -8.53 -8.18
N ILE A 183 12.10 -7.65 -8.99
CA ILE A 183 11.77 -6.27 -8.56
C ILE A 183 10.65 -6.33 -7.49
N SER A 184 9.62 -7.13 -7.73
CA SER A 184 8.43 -7.23 -6.89
C SER A 184 8.68 -7.85 -5.51
N VAL A 185 9.67 -8.74 -5.38
CA VAL A 185 10.11 -9.29 -4.10
C VAL A 185 10.58 -8.17 -3.17
N GLY A 186 11.35 -7.21 -3.68
CA GLY A 186 11.79 -6.05 -2.90
C GLY A 186 10.62 -5.21 -2.37
N GLY A 187 9.65 -4.90 -3.24
CA GLY A 187 8.44 -4.17 -2.83
C GLY A 187 7.56 -4.94 -1.83
N THR A 188 7.43 -6.26 -2.02
CA THR A 188 6.68 -7.13 -1.08
C THR A 188 7.35 -7.14 0.29
N LEU A 189 8.69 -7.26 0.33
CA LEU A 189 9.46 -7.20 1.57
C LEU A 189 9.33 -5.84 2.25
N GLN A 190 9.36 -4.73 1.51
CA GLN A 190 9.17 -3.40 2.10
C GLN A 190 7.86 -3.31 2.89
N PHE A 191 6.76 -3.81 2.31
CA PHE A 191 5.46 -3.80 2.97
C PHE A 191 5.41 -4.76 4.16
N LEU A 192 5.97 -5.97 4.02
CA LEU A 192 6.02 -6.95 5.11
C LEU A 192 6.84 -6.43 6.30
N ILE A 193 8.03 -5.87 6.06
CA ILE A 193 8.90 -5.30 7.08
C ILE A 193 8.16 -4.25 7.91
N GLY A 194 7.46 -3.31 7.25
CA GLY A 194 6.70 -2.27 7.93
C GLY A 194 5.45 -2.80 8.66
N SER A 195 4.69 -3.71 8.03
CA SER A 195 3.52 -4.30 8.68
C SER A 195 3.88 -5.14 9.92
N ALA A 196 5.02 -5.83 9.86
CA ALA A 196 5.49 -6.65 10.97
C ALA A 196 6.12 -5.80 12.08
N SER A 197 6.84 -4.72 11.76
CA SER A 197 7.38 -3.81 12.78
C SER A 197 6.27 -3.18 13.61
N TRP A 198 5.14 -2.87 12.99
CA TRP A 198 3.99 -2.31 13.68
C TRP A 198 3.42 -3.23 14.78
N ILE A 199 3.48 -4.56 14.61
CA ILE A 199 3.05 -5.52 15.64
C ILE A 199 3.85 -5.34 16.94
N PHE A 200 5.16 -5.11 16.83
CA PHE A 200 6.02 -4.87 18.00
C PHE A 200 5.73 -3.53 18.66
N LEU A 201 5.49 -2.47 17.88
CA LEU A 201 5.10 -1.16 18.43
C LEU A 201 3.77 -1.25 19.20
N VAL A 202 2.78 -1.94 18.62
CA VAL A 202 1.49 -2.21 19.29
C VAL A 202 1.70 -3.03 20.57
N ARG A 203 2.61 -4.01 20.55
CA ARG A 203 2.95 -4.81 21.74
C ARG A 203 3.58 -3.99 22.86
N ILE A 204 4.39 -3.00 22.54
CA ILE A 204 4.96 -2.06 23.52
C ILE A 204 3.86 -1.14 24.04
N ILE A 205 3.02 -0.57 23.17
CA ILE A 205 1.90 0.28 23.61
C ILE A 205 0.94 -0.47 24.54
N SER A 206 0.69 -1.75 24.29
CA SER A 206 -0.25 -2.54 25.10
C SER A 206 0.22 -2.80 26.54
N THR A 207 1.48 -2.51 26.89
CA THR A 207 1.93 -2.59 28.28
C THR A 207 1.46 -1.41 29.13
N PHE A 208 0.97 -0.33 28.51
CA PHE A 208 0.52 0.89 29.20
C PHE A 208 -0.99 0.97 29.42
N GLY A 209 -1.72 -0.15 29.24
CA GLY A 209 -3.15 -0.22 29.49
C GLY A 209 -4.03 -0.24 28.23
N SER A 210 -5.32 -0.51 28.45
CA SER A 210 -6.33 -0.60 27.38
C SER A 210 -6.58 0.75 26.72
N GLU A 211 -6.54 1.81 27.50
CA GLU A 211 -6.83 3.19 27.14
C GLU A 211 -5.74 3.71 26.20
N ALA A 212 -4.47 3.44 26.55
CA ALA A 212 -3.31 3.77 25.73
C ALA A 212 -3.36 3.07 24.35
N LEU A 213 -3.70 1.79 24.33
CA LEU A 213 -3.84 1.02 23.10
C LEU A 213 -5.02 1.50 22.25
N ALA A 214 -6.15 1.85 22.87
CA ALA A 214 -7.32 2.37 22.18
C ALA A 214 -7.01 3.75 21.55
N GLY A 215 -6.42 4.67 22.30
CA GLY A 215 -6.09 6.02 21.85
C GLY A 215 -5.09 5.99 20.70
N TYR A 216 -4.03 5.17 20.84
CA TYR A 216 -3.07 4.92 19.77
C TYR A 216 -3.74 4.34 18.51
N SER A 217 -4.63 3.36 18.66
CA SER A 217 -5.29 2.72 17.51
C SER A 217 -6.19 3.69 16.74
N ILE A 218 -6.91 4.58 17.45
CA ILE A 218 -7.71 5.64 16.83
C ILE A 218 -6.79 6.63 16.10
N ALA A 219 -5.72 7.09 16.76
CA ALA A 219 -4.77 8.03 16.17
C ALA A 219 -4.10 7.47 14.90
N ILE A 220 -3.68 6.20 14.91
CA ILE A 220 -3.09 5.56 13.72
C ILE A 220 -4.10 5.47 12.57
N ARG A 221 -5.38 5.21 12.82
CA ARG A 221 -6.41 5.23 11.76
C ARG A 221 -6.51 6.61 11.10
N VAL A 222 -6.50 7.67 11.91
CA VAL A 222 -6.51 9.05 11.44
C VAL A 222 -5.23 9.36 10.63
N ILE A 223 -4.06 8.97 11.15
CA ILE A 223 -2.77 9.12 10.45
C ILE A 223 -2.81 8.43 9.10
N ILE A 224 -3.18 7.14 9.04
CA ILE A 224 -3.25 6.37 7.78
C ILE A 224 -4.16 7.09 6.77
N PHE A 225 -5.34 7.54 7.20
CA PHE A 225 -6.26 8.27 6.32
C PHE A 225 -5.60 9.52 5.71
N THR A 226 -4.90 10.31 6.53
CA THR A 226 -4.27 11.55 6.06
C THR A 226 -3.03 11.37 5.19
N ILE A 227 -2.32 10.23 5.30
CA ILE A 227 -1.15 9.94 4.46
C ILE A 227 -1.51 9.31 3.10
N LEU A 228 -2.75 8.85 2.89
CA LEU A 228 -3.17 8.24 1.61
C LEU A 228 -2.97 9.17 0.39
N PRO A 229 -3.30 10.48 0.44
CA PRO A 229 -2.99 11.39 -0.67
C PRO A 229 -1.48 11.52 -0.93
N SER A 230 -0.68 11.51 0.14
CA SER A 230 0.79 11.49 0.06
C SER A 230 1.32 10.23 -0.62
N TRP A 231 0.74 9.05 -0.32
CA TRP A 231 1.02 7.80 -1.06
C TRP A 231 0.71 7.94 -2.55
N GLY A 232 -0.39 8.63 -2.89
CA GLY A 232 -0.76 8.92 -4.27
C GLY A 232 0.30 9.75 -5.01
N MET A 233 0.76 10.84 -4.41
CA MET A 233 1.84 11.68 -4.96
C MET A 233 3.16 10.92 -5.11
N ALA A 234 3.53 10.12 -4.10
CA ALA A 234 4.75 9.30 -4.16
C ALA A 234 4.68 8.24 -5.28
N ASN A 235 3.54 7.60 -5.49
CA ASN A 235 3.33 6.67 -6.61
C ASN A 235 3.40 7.36 -7.98
N ALA A 236 2.91 8.60 -8.10
CA ALA A 236 3.06 9.38 -9.32
C ALA A 236 4.54 9.66 -9.63
N SER A 237 5.33 9.97 -8.59
CA SER A 237 6.78 10.14 -8.74
C SER A 237 7.47 8.88 -9.27
N ALA A 238 7.08 7.69 -8.79
CA ALA A 238 7.61 6.42 -9.31
C ALA A 238 7.39 6.25 -10.82
N THR A 239 6.18 6.56 -11.32
CA THR A 239 5.89 6.55 -12.77
C THR A 239 6.75 7.56 -13.51
N LEU A 240 6.83 8.80 -13.03
CA LEU A 240 7.61 9.86 -13.69
C LEU A 240 9.10 9.50 -13.77
N VAL A 241 9.66 8.94 -12.71
CA VAL A 241 11.05 8.47 -12.70
C VAL A 241 11.24 7.33 -13.71
N GLY A 242 10.37 6.32 -13.70
CA GLY A 242 10.44 5.20 -14.63
C GLY A 242 10.39 5.66 -16.09
N GLN A 243 9.45 6.54 -16.44
CA GLN A 243 9.31 7.09 -17.79
C GLN A 243 10.49 7.96 -18.22
N ASN A 244 10.94 8.88 -17.36
CA ASN A 244 12.07 9.76 -17.70
C ASN A 244 13.38 8.97 -17.86
N LEU A 245 13.62 7.98 -17.01
CA LEU A 245 14.79 7.12 -17.17
C LEU A 245 14.69 6.23 -18.42
N GLY A 246 13.50 5.78 -18.81
CA GLY A 246 13.28 5.09 -20.09
C GLY A 246 13.52 5.99 -21.30
N ALA A 247 13.18 7.27 -21.18
CA ALA A 247 13.44 8.27 -22.21
C ALA A 247 14.91 8.75 -22.26
N GLY A 248 15.79 8.19 -21.42
CA GLY A 248 17.19 8.61 -21.32
C GLY A 248 17.38 10.00 -20.71
N GLN A 249 16.45 10.47 -19.86
CA GLN A 249 16.45 11.80 -19.23
C GLN A 249 16.56 11.71 -17.69
N PRO A 250 17.68 11.21 -17.14
CA PRO A 250 17.83 11.02 -15.69
C PRO A 250 17.81 12.32 -14.88
N GLU A 251 18.23 13.45 -15.45
CA GLU A 251 18.16 14.77 -14.82
C GLU A 251 16.70 15.22 -14.64
N ARG A 252 15.86 14.99 -15.67
CA ARG A 252 14.43 15.29 -15.61
C ARG A 252 13.68 14.35 -14.65
N ALA A 253 14.13 13.10 -14.55
CA ALA A 253 13.66 12.17 -13.54
C ALA A 253 13.93 12.74 -12.13
N GLU A 254 15.16 13.16 -11.86
CA GLU A 254 15.56 13.74 -10.58
C GLU A 254 14.79 15.03 -10.25
N GLU A 255 14.63 15.93 -11.22
CA GLU A 255 13.85 17.15 -11.05
C GLU A 255 12.38 16.85 -10.66
N SER A 256 11.80 15.82 -11.27
CA SER A 256 10.45 15.36 -10.94
C SER A 256 10.35 14.90 -9.48
N VAL A 257 11.35 14.15 -8.98
CA VAL A 257 11.40 13.69 -7.59
C VAL A 257 11.46 14.86 -6.62
N TRP A 258 12.35 15.83 -6.86
CA TRP A 258 12.49 16.98 -5.96
C TRP A 258 11.24 17.85 -5.92
N LYS A 259 10.60 18.09 -7.07
CA LYS A 259 9.34 18.84 -7.15
C LYS A 259 8.20 18.10 -6.46
N THR A 260 8.01 16.80 -6.75
CA THR A 260 6.96 16.01 -6.10
C THR A 260 7.20 15.90 -4.59
N GLY A 261 8.45 15.73 -4.15
CA GLY A 261 8.82 15.72 -2.74
C GLY A 261 8.45 17.03 -2.04
N PHE A 262 8.72 18.17 -2.68
CA PHE A 262 8.37 19.48 -2.15
C PHE A 262 6.87 19.67 -1.97
N PHE A 263 6.07 19.39 -3.00
CA PHE A 263 4.61 19.48 -2.90
C PHE A 263 4.03 18.51 -1.87
N ASN A 264 4.58 17.30 -1.78
CA ASN A 264 4.14 16.32 -0.80
C ASN A 264 4.46 16.74 0.64
N MET A 265 5.63 17.34 0.85
CA MET A 265 6.01 17.94 2.13
C MET A 265 5.07 19.07 2.53
N ILE A 266 4.76 19.99 1.62
CA ILE A 266 3.80 21.08 1.89
C ILE A 266 2.44 20.52 2.30
N PHE A 267 1.95 19.51 1.58
CA PHE A 267 0.69 18.85 1.90
C PHE A 267 0.70 18.28 3.31
N LEU A 268 1.73 17.50 3.67
CA LEU A 268 1.80 16.90 5.00
C LEU A 268 2.10 17.92 6.10
N VAL A 269 2.79 19.03 5.83
CA VAL A 269 2.91 20.16 6.76
C VAL A 269 1.53 20.77 7.03
N GLY A 270 0.69 20.90 6.00
CA GLY A 270 -0.71 21.30 6.17
C GLY A 270 -1.48 20.36 7.09
N VAL A 271 -1.34 19.04 6.90
CA VAL A 271 -1.95 18.03 7.79
C VAL A 271 -1.38 18.13 9.21
N MET A 272 -0.07 18.34 9.37
CA MET A 272 0.56 18.51 10.67
C MET A 272 -0.05 19.70 11.42
N ILE A 273 -0.23 20.84 10.76
CA ILE A 273 -0.87 22.02 11.37
C ILE A 273 -2.31 21.68 11.81
N ILE A 274 -3.06 20.94 10.99
CA ILE A 274 -4.40 20.48 11.35
C ILE A 274 -4.36 19.61 12.61
N PHE A 275 -3.44 18.67 12.72
CA PHE A 275 -3.33 17.82 13.92
C PHE A 275 -2.90 18.62 15.16
N LEU A 276 -1.98 19.57 15.03
CA LEU A 276 -1.55 20.40 16.16
C LEU A 276 -2.72 21.23 16.74
N LEU A 277 -3.54 21.80 15.88
CA LEU A 277 -4.64 22.69 16.26
C LEU A 277 -5.96 21.97 16.57
N PHE A 278 -6.29 20.90 15.82
CA PHE A 278 -7.61 20.28 15.82
C PHE A 278 -7.60 18.80 16.23
N ALA A 279 -6.53 18.28 16.86
CA ALA A 279 -6.50 16.89 17.32
C ALA A 279 -7.70 16.53 18.22
N ARG A 280 -8.04 17.35 19.23
CA ARG A 280 -9.16 17.03 20.15
C ARG A 280 -10.50 16.84 19.40
N PRO A 281 -10.98 17.81 18.59
CA PRO A 281 -12.22 17.62 17.81
C PRO A 281 -12.19 16.39 16.90
N ILE A 282 -11.03 16.05 16.35
CA ILE A 282 -10.88 14.85 15.52
C ILE A 282 -11.06 13.59 16.36
N LEU A 283 -10.45 13.51 17.55
CA LEU A 283 -10.55 12.35 18.43
C LEU A 283 -11.94 12.21 19.07
N GLU A 284 -12.58 13.32 19.44
CA GLU A 284 -13.95 13.36 19.97
C GLU A 284 -15.02 12.82 19.00
N PHE A 285 -14.71 12.78 17.70
CA PHE A 285 -15.57 12.15 16.70
C PHE A 285 -15.62 10.62 16.86
N PHE A 286 -14.57 10.01 17.39
CA PHE A 286 -14.46 8.55 17.52
C PHE A 286 -14.88 8.02 18.89
N THR A 287 -14.64 8.78 19.95
CA THR A 287 -14.91 8.34 21.32
C THR A 287 -15.24 9.54 22.21
N ARG A 288 -15.87 9.26 23.35
CA ARG A 288 -16.15 10.22 24.43
C ARG A 288 -15.35 9.94 25.71
N ASP A 289 -14.48 8.94 25.67
CA ASP A 289 -13.58 8.61 26.77
C ASP A 289 -12.39 9.59 26.77
N GLU A 290 -12.30 10.40 27.81
CA GLU A 290 -11.32 11.49 27.90
C GLU A 290 -9.88 10.97 27.95
N GLU A 291 -9.62 9.85 28.61
CA GLU A 291 -8.27 9.29 28.73
C GLU A 291 -7.78 8.79 27.36
N VAL A 292 -8.66 8.11 26.62
CA VAL A 292 -8.39 7.67 25.24
C VAL A 292 -8.16 8.86 24.31
N ILE A 293 -8.91 9.95 24.49
CA ILE A 293 -8.77 11.18 23.70
C ILE A 293 -7.40 11.83 23.96
N GLU A 294 -6.96 11.98 25.21
CA GLU A 294 -5.66 12.57 25.53
C GLU A 294 -4.50 11.80 24.90
N VAL A 295 -4.50 10.47 25.03
CA VAL A 295 -3.51 9.60 24.38
C VAL A 295 -3.53 9.81 22.86
N GLY A 296 -4.73 9.83 22.27
CA GLY A 296 -4.89 10.02 20.83
C GLY A 296 -4.35 11.39 20.36
N ILE A 297 -4.62 12.46 21.10
CA ILE A 297 -4.13 13.81 20.82
C ILE A 297 -2.61 13.85 20.85
N GLU A 298 -2.00 13.30 21.90
CA GLU A 298 -0.56 13.28 22.04
C GLU A 298 0.09 12.50 20.89
N CYS A 299 -0.44 11.31 20.59
CA CYS A 299 0.00 10.48 19.46
C CYS A 299 -0.04 11.25 18.13
N LEU A 300 -1.17 11.89 17.81
CA LEU A 300 -1.30 12.66 16.57
C LEU A 300 -0.28 13.80 16.51
N ARG A 301 -0.15 14.58 17.59
CA ARG A 301 0.75 15.74 17.64
C ARG A 301 2.21 15.33 17.50
N VAL A 302 2.65 14.32 18.24
CA VAL A 302 4.05 13.87 18.25
C VAL A 302 4.42 13.23 16.90
N ILE A 303 3.56 12.38 16.34
CA ILE A 303 3.81 11.74 15.03
C ILE A 303 3.84 12.78 13.91
N ALA A 304 2.94 13.76 13.96
CA ALA A 304 2.87 14.81 12.95
C ALA A 304 4.14 15.65 12.84
N LEU A 305 4.95 15.78 13.89
CA LEU A 305 6.22 16.51 13.82
C LEU A 305 7.19 15.91 12.79
N GLY A 306 7.09 14.60 12.53
CA GLY A 306 7.90 13.92 11.51
C GLY A 306 7.43 14.14 10.06
N TYR A 307 6.24 14.71 9.85
CA TYR A 307 5.60 14.80 8.53
C TYR A 307 6.39 15.60 7.49
N VAL A 308 7.20 16.56 7.95
CA VAL A 308 8.11 17.33 7.08
C VAL A 308 9.08 16.39 6.35
N PHE A 309 9.69 15.47 7.09
CA PHE A 309 10.62 14.49 6.51
C PHE A 309 9.89 13.35 5.82
N TYR A 310 8.77 12.90 6.40
CA TYR A 310 7.97 11.80 5.88
C TYR A 310 7.53 12.08 4.43
N GLY A 311 7.04 13.29 4.15
CA GLY A 311 6.59 13.67 2.81
C GLY A 311 7.66 13.51 1.74
N TYR A 312 8.89 13.94 2.03
CA TYR A 312 10.02 13.72 1.14
C TYR A 312 10.46 12.26 1.08
N GLY A 313 10.59 11.61 2.24
CA GLY A 313 11.07 10.24 2.36
C GLY A 313 10.24 9.25 1.54
N MET A 314 8.92 9.42 1.52
CA MET A 314 8.00 8.57 0.76
C MET A 314 8.19 8.73 -0.74
N VAL A 315 8.33 9.98 -1.22
CA VAL A 315 8.56 10.25 -2.63
C VAL A 315 9.90 9.67 -3.07
N ILE A 316 10.96 9.81 -2.25
CA ILE A 316 12.28 9.25 -2.51
C ILE A 316 12.23 7.71 -2.55
N ALA A 317 11.60 7.07 -1.56
CA ALA A 317 11.44 5.62 -1.52
C ALA A 317 10.71 5.09 -2.77
N GLN A 318 9.59 5.73 -3.15
CA GLN A 318 8.86 5.33 -4.35
C GLN A 318 9.61 5.65 -5.64
N SER A 319 10.45 6.68 -5.65
CA SER A 319 11.32 7.00 -6.80
C SER A 319 12.37 5.91 -7.03
N PHE A 320 12.99 5.37 -5.97
CA PHE A 320 13.86 4.20 -6.09
C PHE A 320 13.12 3.01 -6.68
N ASN A 321 11.90 2.73 -6.18
CA ASN A 321 11.06 1.65 -6.71
C ASN A 321 10.71 1.88 -8.19
N GLY A 322 10.35 3.09 -8.60
CA GLY A 322 10.08 3.47 -10.00
C GLY A 322 11.31 3.39 -10.91
N ALA A 323 12.50 3.63 -10.37
CA ALA A 323 13.76 3.40 -11.07
C ALA A 323 14.09 1.91 -11.25
N GLY A 324 13.44 1.02 -10.48
CA GLY A 324 13.70 -0.41 -10.44
C GLY A 324 14.68 -0.85 -9.35
N ASP A 325 15.19 0.09 -8.54
CA ASP A 325 16.01 -0.20 -7.37
C ASP A 325 15.12 -0.41 -6.15
N THR A 326 14.57 -1.62 -6.02
CA THR A 326 13.76 -1.96 -4.85
C THR A 326 14.63 -2.38 -3.66
N ARG A 327 15.94 -2.59 -3.85
CA ARG A 327 16.84 -3.06 -2.78
C ARG A 327 17.17 -1.95 -1.80
N THR A 328 17.49 -0.75 -2.30
CA THR A 328 17.81 0.40 -1.45
C THR A 328 16.70 0.72 -0.44
N PRO A 329 15.43 0.92 -0.84
CA PRO A 329 14.34 1.15 0.11
C PRO A 329 14.05 -0.06 1.01
N THR A 330 14.20 -1.30 0.55
CA THR A 330 14.05 -2.48 1.43
C THR A 330 15.06 -2.47 2.57
N LEU A 331 16.34 -2.18 2.29
CA LEU A 331 17.38 -2.12 3.31
C LEU A 331 17.16 -0.96 4.29
N LEU A 332 16.79 0.22 3.77
CA LEU A 332 16.45 1.37 4.60
C LEU A 332 15.28 1.04 5.56
N ASN A 333 14.22 0.43 5.06
CA ASN A 333 13.08 0.04 5.90
C ASN A 333 13.45 -1.03 6.92
N PHE A 334 14.27 -2.02 6.54
CA PHE A 334 14.69 -3.07 7.46
C PHE A 334 15.49 -2.49 8.64
N PHE A 335 16.59 -1.79 8.35
CA PHE A 335 17.43 -1.22 9.41
C PHE A 335 16.70 -0.12 10.17
N GLY A 336 15.95 0.72 9.47
CA GLY A 336 15.19 1.81 10.05
C GLY A 336 14.10 1.33 11.02
N PHE A 337 13.29 0.35 10.64
CA PHE A 337 12.21 -0.13 11.50
C PHE A 337 12.67 -1.16 12.53
N TRP A 338 13.51 -2.12 12.14
CA TRP A 338 13.86 -3.23 13.03
C TRP A 338 15.08 -2.96 13.90
N CYS A 339 16.13 -2.36 13.33
CA CYS A 339 17.38 -2.12 14.06
C CYS A 339 17.40 -0.77 14.78
N PHE A 340 16.52 0.17 14.39
CA PHE A 340 16.48 1.52 14.97
C PHE A 340 15.15 1.82 15.67
N GLN A 341 14.02 1.82 14.97
CA GLN A 341 12.72 2.23 15.52
C GLN A 341 12.26 1.39 16.70
N ILE A 342 12.26 0.04 16.58
CA ILE A 342 11.78 -0.83 17.67
C ILE A 342 12.69 -0.71 18.92
N PRO A 343 14.03 -0.82 18.82
CA PRO A 343 14.90 -0.60 19.98
C PRO A 343 14.75 0.79 20.59
N LEU A 344 14.61 1.84 19.76
CA LEU A 344 14.41 3.20 20.22
C LEU A 344 13.07 3.36 20.95
N ALA A 345 12.00 2.77 20.42
CA ALA A 345 10.68 2.77 21.04
C ALA A 345 10.71 2.08 22.40
N TYR A 346 11.35 0.92 22.50
CA TYR A 346 11.52 0.21 23.77
C TYR A 346 12.35 1.04 24.76
N ALA A 347 13.47 1.59 24.33
CA ALA A 347 14.34 2.39 25.19
C ALA A 347 13.62 3.65 25.71
N LEU A 348 12.98 4.43 24.83
CA LEU A 348 12.27 5.65 25.23
C LEU A 348 11.04 5.34 26.10
N ALA A 349 10.23 4.36 25.73
CA ALA A 349 8.98 4.08 26.42
C ALA A 349 9.19 3.37 27.77
N ILE A 350 10.09 2.39 27.82
CA ILE A 350 10.26 1.50 28.97
C ILE A 350 11.51 1.87 29.79
N THR A 351 12.67 2.03 29.15
CA THR A 351 13.94 2.25 29.88
C THR A 351 14.07 3.67 30.41
N PHE A 352 13.65 4.67 29.63
CA PHE A 352 13.66 6.09 30.03
C PHE A 352 12.31 6.57 30.60
N GLU A 353 11.35 5.65 30.75
CA GLU A 353 10.06 5.90 31.40
C GLU A 353 9.25 7.06 30.78
N PHE A 354 9.44 7.37 29.49
CA PHE A 354 8.59 8.35 28.78
C PHE A 354 7.20 7.79 28.41
N GLY A 355 6.89 6.55 28.81
CA GLY A 355 5.57 5.97 28.59
C GLY A 355 5.21 5.82 27.10
N PRO A 356 3.91 5.89 26.74
CA PRO A 356 3.45 5.78 25.35
C PRO A 356 4.08 6.83 24.42
N THR A 357 4.35 8.04 24.94
CA THR A 357 5.02 9.13 24.22
C THR A 357 6.36 8.71 23.66
N GLY A 358 7.11 7.87 24.38
CA GLY A 358 8.39 7.31 23.91
C GLY A 358 8.24 6.52 22.61
N VAL A 359 7.14 5.79 22.42
CA VAL A 359 6.85 5.08 21.16
C VAL A 359 6.53 6.07 20.04
N TYR A 360 5.73 7.10 20.31
CA TYR A 360 5.34 8.10 19.30
C TYR A 360 6.57 8.88 18.81
N ALA A 361 7.43 9.28 19.75
CA ALA A 361 8.69 9.94 19.45
C ALA A 361 9.61 9.04 18.62
N ALA A 362 9.75 7.76 18.99
CA ALA A 362 10.55 6.81 18.23
C ALA A 362 10.05 6.64 16.78
N ILE A 363 8.72 6.65 16.55
CA ILE A 363 8.15 6.62 15.21
C ILE A 363 8.60 7.85 14.41
N SER A 364 8.39 9.06 14.95
CA SER A 364 8.77 10.31 14.29
C SER A 364 10.26 10.39 13.98
N ILE A 365 11.10 10.02 14.95
CA ILE A 365 12.56 10.07 14.84
C ILE A 365 13.04 9.06 13.79
N ALA A 366 12.55 7.82 13.84
CA ALA A 366 12.97 6.78 12.90
C ALA A 366 12.54 7.07 11.47
N GLU A 367 11.29 7.49 11.24
CA GLU A 367 10.80 7.85 9.92
C GLU A 367 11.58 9.04 9.34
N SER A 368 11.89 10.03 10.18
CA SER A 368 12.73 11.17 9.78
C SER A 368 14.16 10.72 9.43
N ALA A 369 14.75 9.83 10.22
CA ALA A 369 16.08 9.28 9.96
C ALA A 369 16.12 8.46 8.65
N ILE A 370 15.11 7.62 8.40
CA ILE A 370 14.96 6.85 7.16
C ILE A 370 14.82 7.80 5.96
N ALA A 371 14.01 8.85 6.08
CA ALA A 371 13.83 9.84 5.03
C ALA A 371 15.15 10.59 4.73
N ILE A 372 15.88 11.04 5.76
CA ILE A 372 17.18 11.70 5.61
C ILE A 372 18.19 10.76 4.95
N ALA A 373 18.32 9.52 5.45
CA ALA A 373 19.20 8.51 4.86
C ALA A 373 18.85 8.24 3.39
N GLY A 374 17.55 8.12 3.08
CA GLY A 374 17.03 7.97 1.72
C GLY A 374 17.44 9.13 0.81
N ILE A 375 17.26 10.37 1.27
CA ILE A 375 17.66 11.59 0.54
C ILE A 375 19.18 11.60 0.27
N LEU A 376 19.99 11.28 1.27
CA LEU A 376 21.45 11.23 1.15
C LEU A 376 21.89 10.18 0.13
N ILE A 377 21.30 8.99 0.15
CA ILE A 377 21.58 7.93 -0.82
C ILE A 377 21.08 8.33 -2.22
N PHE A 378 19.91 8.95 -2.32
CA PHE A 378 19.32 9.36 -3.58
C PHE A 378 20.22 10.38 -4.31
N ARG A 379 20.83 11.32 -3.56
CA ARG A 379 21.80 12.28 -4.08
C ARG A 379 23.08 11.66 -4.65
N GLN A 380 23.42 10.42 -4.28
CA GLN A 380 24.57 9.72 -4.86
C GLN A 380 24.34 9.31 -6.32
N GLY A 381 23.09 9.37 -6.81
CA GLY A 381 22.78 9.18 -8.23
C GLY A 381 22.88 7.75 -8.77
N LYS A 382 23.27 6.74 -7.95
CA LYS A 382 23.42 5.35 -8.39
C LYS A 382 22.14 4.76 -9.00
N TRP A 383 20.98 5.19 -8.52
CA TRP A 383 19.66 4.79 -9.03
C TRP A 383 19.43 5.17 -10.50
N LYS A 384 20.11 6.21 -11.00
CA LYS A 384 20.01 6.66 -12.41
C LYS A 384 20.53 5.60 -13.39
N GLY A 385 21.49 4.77 -12.97
CA GLY A 385 22.12 3.74 -13.80
C GLY A 385 21.43 2.37 -13.76
N VAL A 386 20.31 2.23 -13.05
CA VAL A 386 19.62 0.95 -12.86
C VAL A 386 18.96 0.49 -14.17
N LYS A 387 19.19 -0.78 -14.54
CA LYS A 387 18.62 -1.43 -15.72
C LYS A 387 17.60 -2.48 -15.30
N ILE A 388 16.44 -2.52 -15.98
CA ILE A 388 15.33 -3.43 -15.67
C ILE A 388 14.77 -4.18 -16.88
#